data_AF-A0A9D4EFV8-F1
#
_entry.id   AF-A0A9D4EFV8-F1
#
_cell.length_a   1.000
_cell.length_b   1.000
_cell.length_c   1.000
_cell.angle_alpha   90.00
_cell.angle_beta   90.00
_cell.angle_gamma   90.00
#
_symmetry.space_group_name_H-M   'P 1'
#
loop_
_entity.id
_entity.type
_entity.pdbx_description
1 polymer ?
#
loop_
_entity_poly.entity_id
_entity_poly.type
_entity_poly.pdbx_seq_one_letter_code
_entity_poly.pdbx_strand_id
1 'polypeptide(L)'
;MAELKAAHKTHQGKIATLKRVMSEVISTIVLCFRGYCGNQCAKNSYVCSGNKRQAKNFMPANVKVKMVASDQEVLKKCIEMVLGPLALEATKLLTTTQKC
;
A
#
# COMPACT_ATOMS: atom_id res chain seq x y z
N MET A 1 -0.13 4.16 -6.18
CA MET A 1 1.26 4.44 -6.63
C MET A 1 2.15 5.14 -5.60
N ALA A 2 1.63 5.97 -4.68
CA ALA A 2 2.49 6.71 -3.72
C ALA A 2 3.29 5.78 -2.78
N GLU A 3 2.65 4.73 -2.24
CA GLU A 3 3.31 3.68 -1.42
C GLU A 3 4.49 3.04 -2.15
N LEU A 4 4.27 2.54 -3.37
CA LEU A 4 5.30 1.90 -4.18
C LEU A 4 6.45 2.86 -4.51
N LYS A 5 6.16 4.12 -4.87
CA LYS A 5 7.19 5.13 -5.15
C LYS A 5 8.06 5.42 -3.92
N ALA A 6 7.44 5.58 -2.76
CA ALA A 6 8.16 5.84 -1.51
C ALA A 6 8.98 4.62 -1.05
N ALA A 7 8.41 3.41 -1.15
CA ALA A 7 9.12 2.17 -0.87
C ALA A 7 10.27 1.93 -1.85
N HIS A 8 10.08 2.22 -3.14
CA HIS A 8 11.12 2.13 -4.16
C HIS A 8 12.31 3.03 -3.83
N LYS A 9 12.05 4.27 -3.42
CA LYS A 9 13.09 5.21 -2.98
C LYS A 9 13.81 4.71 -1.71
N THR A 10 13.07 4.20 -0.74
CA THR A 10 13.61 3.72 0.55
C THR A 10 14.48 2.48 0.39
N HIS A 11 14.02 1.51 -0.42
CA HIS A 11 14.69 0.23 -0.63
C HIS A 11 15.53 0.18 -1.90
N GLN A 12 15.78 1.34 -2.53
CA GLN A 12 16.59 1.48 -3.74
C GLN A 12 16.19 0.51 -4.88
N GLY A 13 14.88 0.28 -5.04
CA GLY A 13 14.37 -0.60 -6.09
C GLY A 13 14.65 -2.10 -5.93
N LYS A 14 15.14 -2.55 -4.77
CA LYS A 14 15.36 -3.99 -4.51
C LYS A 14 14.05 -4.78 -4.54
N ILE A 15 13.75 -5.40 -5.67
CA ILE A 15 12.48 -6.10 -5.94
C ILE A 15 12.15 -7.16 -4.89
N ALA A 16 13.14 -7.96 -4.45
CA ALA A 16 12.93 -8.98 -3.42
C ALA A 16 12.42 -8.37 -2.10
N THR A 17 13.02 -7.25 -1.69
CA THR A 17 12.59 -6.49 -0.51
C THR A 17 11.22 -5.87 -0.71
N LEU A 18 10.97 -5.27 -1.89
CA LEU A 18 9.70 -4.64 -2.23
C LEU A 18 8.54 -5.64 -2.20
N LYS A 19 8.70 -6.84 -2.77
CA LYS A 19 7.68 -7.89 -2.70
C LYS A 19 7.29 -8.24 -1.27
N ARG A 20 8.27 -8.35 -0.37
CA ARG A 20 8.04 -8.64 1.04
C ARG A 20 7.28 -7.51 1.73
N VAL A 21 7.78 -6.27 1.64
CA VAL A 21 7.20 -5.14 2.38
C VAL A 21 5.86 -4.68 1.78
N MET A 22 5.64 -4.83 0.47
CA MET A 22 4.37 -4.49 -0.16
C MET A 22 3.22 -5.39 0.30
N SER A 23 3.48 -6.65 0.64
CA SER A 23 2.45 -7.54 1.23
C SER A 23 1.89 -6.98 2.54
N GLU A 24 2.79 -6.46 3.40
CA GLU A 24 2.41 -5.83 4.67
C GLU A 24 1.68 -4.50 4.44
N VAL A 25 2.12 -3.72 3.44
CA VAL A 25 1.42 -2.49 3.01
C VAL A 25 0.01 -2.79 2.54
N ILE A 26 -0.20 -3.81 1.71
CA ILE A 26 -1.54 -4.18 1.20
C ILE A 26 -2.47 -4.51 2.36
N SER A 27 -2.02 -5.37 3.28
CA SER A 27 -2.79 -5.75 4.48
C SER A 27 -3.13 -4.53 5.34
N THR A 28 -2.18 -3.60 5.44
CA THR A 28 -2.33 -2.36 6.20
C THR A 28 -3.33 -1.41 5.56
N ILE A 29 -3.34 -1.28 4.23
CA ILE A 29 -4.32 -0.48 3.50
C ILE A 29 -5.72 -1.02 3.73
N VAL A 30 -5.93 -2.34 3.60
CA VAL A 30 -7.23 -2.99 3.87
C VAL A 30 -7.72 -2.68 5.28
N LEU A 31 -6.83 -2.71 6.28
CA LEU A 31 -7.17 -2.32 7.66
C LEU A 31 -7.51 -0.82 7.78
N CYS A 32 -6.76 0.03 7.10
CA CYS A 32 -6.97 1.48 7.09
C CYS A 32 -8.39 1.82 6.54
N PHE A 33 -8.93 1.06 5.56
CA PHE A 33 -10.30 1.23 5.04
C PHE A 33 -11.42 0.83 6.03
N ARG A 34 -11.11 0.12 7.12
CA ARG A 34 -12.08 -0.19 8.19
C ARG A 34 -12.43 1.02 9.07
N GLY A 35 -11.78 2.18 8.86
CA GLY A 35 -12.25 3.46 9.39
C GLY A 35 -11.19 4.37 9.98
N TYR A 36 -10.01 3.87 10.38
CA TYR A 36 -8.95 4.73 10.92
C TYR A 36 -7.56 4.23 10.59
N CYS A 37 -6.69 5.17 10.20
CA CYS A 37 -5.26 4.95 10.23
C CYS A 37 -4.81 4.73 11.69
N GLY A 38 -3.82 3.88 11.90
CA GLY A 38 -3.36 3.54 13.25
C GLY A 38 -1.97 2.93 13.22
N ASN A 39 -1.63 2.16 14.27
CA ASN A 39 -0.29 1.60 14.46
C ASN A 39 0.19 0.75 13.29
N GLN A 40 -0.71 0.04 12.60
CA GLN A 40 -0.36 -0.72 11.40
C GLN A 40 0.07 0.20 10.25
N CYS A 41 -0.65 1.30 10.04
CA CYS A 41 -0.30 2.30 9.04
C CYS A 41 1.02 3.00 9.45
N ALA A 42 1.26 3.30 10.73
CA ALA A 42 2.55 3.82 11.20
C ALA A 42 3.75 2.87 10.99
N LYS A 43 3.52 1.55 11.09
CA LYS A 43 4.58 0.54 10.97
C LYS A 43 4.91 0.21 9.52
N ASN A 44 3.89 0.08 8.68
CA ASN A 44 4.03 -0.56 7.37
C ASN A 44 3.79 0.40 6.20
N SER A 45 3.03 1.48 6.37
CA SER A 45 2.78 2.44 5.29
C SER A 45 3.97 3.40 5.14
N TYR A 46 4.33 3.68 3.89
CA TYR A 46 5.37 4.64 3.54
C TYR A 46 4.84 6.06 3.35
N VAL A 47 3.50 6.23 3.28
CA VAL A 47 2.87 7.54 3.04
C VAL A 47 1.87 7.94 4.12
N CYS A 48 1.52 7.05 5.04
CA CYS A 48 0.64 7.33 6.15
C CYS A 48 1.43 7.30 7.46
N SER A 49 1.37 8.39 8.23
CA SER A 49 2.00 8.47 9.56
C SER A 49 1.29 7.64 10.64
N GLY A 50 0.15 7.00 10.32
CA GLY A 50 -0.63 6.21 11.28
C GLY A 50 -1.29 7.04 12.39
N ASN A 51 -1.33 8.36 12.27
CA ASN A 51 -2.18 9.20 13.11
C ASN A 51 -3.62 8.66 13.04
N LYS A 52 -4.34 8.61 14.18
CA LYS A 52 -5.74 8.12 14.30
C LYS A 52 -6.76 9.01 13.56
N ARG A 53 -6.49 9.30 12.31
CA ARG A 53 -7.28 10.12 11.41
C ARG A 53 -7.73 9.22 10.28
N GLN A 54 -8.95 9.47 9.84
CA GLN A 54 -9.46 8.83 8.65
C GLN A 54 -8.68 9.34 7.43
N ALA A 55 -8.43 8.46 6.46
CA ALA A 55 -7.80 8.86 5.20
C ALA A 55 -8.79 9.73 4.39
N LYS A 56 -8.80 11.04 4.67
CA LYS A 56 -9.75 12.01 4.10
C LYS A 56 -9.77 12.03 2.57
N ASN A 57 -8.66 11.62 1.94
CA ASN A 57 -8.53 11.55 0.49
C ASN A 57 -9.32 10.39 -0.14
N PHE A 58 -9.69 9.38 0.64
CA PHE A 58 -10.31 8.14 0.14
C PHE A 58 -11.63 7.79 0.83
N MET A 59 -11.91 8.40 1.98
CA MET A 59 -13.15 8.20 2.71
C MET A 59 -13.73 9.53 3.20
N PRO A 60 -15.06 9.72 3.12
CA PRO A 60 -15.72 10.86 3.73
C PRO A 60 -15.50 10.86 5.24
N ALA A 61 -15.45 12.06 5.84
CA ALA A 61 -15.28 12.19 7.28
C ALA A 61 -16.40 11.48 8.05
N ASN A 62 -16.04 10.79 9.14
CA ASN A 62 -16.94 10.09 10.06
C ASN A 62 -17.68 8.89 9.46
N VAL A 63 -17.31 8.41 8.27
CA VAL A 63 -17.88 7.19 7.68
C VAL A 63 -17.04 5.99 8.09
N LYS A 64 -17.64 4.98 8.73
CA LYS A 64 -16.99 3.69 8.95
C LYS A 64 -17.54 2.69 7.95
N VAL A 65 -16.70 2.23 7.02
CA VAL A 65 -17.10 1.15 6.12
C VAL A 65 -17.07 -0.14 6.91
N LYS A 66 -18.24 -0.75 7.09
CA LYS A 66 -18.37 -2.10 7.61
C LYS A 66 -18.10 -3.07 6.46
N MET A 67 -16.86 -3.51 6.32
CA MET A 67 -16.48 -4.53 5.34
C MET A 67 -16.70 -5.92 5.91
N VAL A 68 -17.53 -6.73 5.26
CA VAL A 68 -17.57 -8.18 5.51
C VAL A 68 -16.32 -8.85 4.93
N ALA A 69 -16.09 -10.14 5.24
CA ALA A 69 -14.89 -10.84 4.81
C ALA A 69 -14.70 -10.82 3.28
N SER A 70 -15.79 -10.99 2.51
CA SER A 70 -15.76 -10.93 1.04
C SER A 70 -15.31 -9.57 0.51
N ASP A 71 -15.75 -8.46 1.12
CA ASP A 71 -15.36 -7.12 0.68
C ASP A 71 -13.86 -6.88 0.87
N GLN A 72 -13.31 -7.42 1.95
CA GLN A 72 -11.89 -7.31 2.25
C GLN A 72 -11.06 -8.11 1.25
N GLU A 73 -11.53 -9.29 0.84
CA GLU A 73 -10.87 -10.08 -0.20
C GLU A 73 -10.92 -9.37 -1.55
N VAL A 74 -12.07 -8.80 -1.92
CA VAL A 74 -12.19 -8.03 -3.17
C VAL A 74 -11.26 -6.83 -3.14
N LEU A 75 -11.27 -6.05 -2.06
CA LEU A 75 -10.38 -4.91 -1.88
C LEU A 75 -8.91 -5.33 -1.95
N LYS A 76 -8.55 -6.43 -1.27
CA LYS A 76 -7.19 -6.97 -1.30
C LYS A 76 -6.78 -7.32 -2.74
N LYS A 77 -7.62 -8.05 -3.49
CA LYS A 77 -7.38 -8.38 -4.90
C LYS A 77 -7.19 -7.13 -5.75
N CYS A 78 -8.03 -6.10 -5.55
CA CYS A 78 -7.90 -4.83 -6.25
C CYS A 78 -6.55 -4.15 -6.00
N ILE A 79 -6.07 -4.18 -4.75
CA ILE A 79 -4.78 -3.58 -4.40
C ILE A 79 -3.61 -4.45 -4.92
N GLU A 80 -3.74 -5.78 -4.88
CA GLU A 80 -2.76 -6.75 -5.40
C GLU A 80 -2.53 -6.61 -6.91
N MET A 81 -3.55 -6.22 -7.68
CA MET A 81 -3.37 -5.91 -9.10
C MET A 81 -2.36 -4.78 -9.36
N VAL A 82 -2.08 -3.93 -8.36
CA VAL A 82 -1.20 -2.76 -8.48
C VAL A 82 0.09 -2.91 -7.67
N LEU A 83 0.00 -3.48 -6.47
CA LEU A 83 1.11 -3.60 -5.51
C LEU A 83 1.57 -5.05 -5.29
N GLY A 84 0.88 -6.01 -5.90
CA GLY A 84 1.19 -7.42 -5.75
C GLY A 84 2.45 -7.83 -6.51
N PRO A 85 3.01 -9.02 -6.21
CA PRO A 85 4.27 -9.48 -6.78
C PRO A 85 4.31 -9.46 -8.32
N LEU A 86 3.22 -9.89 -8.97
CA LEU A 86 3.09 -9.90 -10.42
C LEU A 86 3.14 -8.47 -10.99
N ALA A 87 2.42 -7.54 -10.36
CA ALA A 87 2.45 -6.14 -10.74
C ALA A 87 3.84 -5.53 -10.54
N LEU A 88 4.53 -5.84 -9.44
CA LEU A 88 5.89 -5.35 -9.16
C LEU A 88 6.91 -5.86 -10.18
N GLU A 89 6.79 -7.11 -10.62
CA GLU A 89 7.62 -7.69 -11.68
C GLU A 89 7.33 -7.06 -13.05
N ALA A 90 6.05 -6.92 -13.39
CA ALA A 90 5.60 -6.32 -14.64
C ALA A 90 5.97 -4.83 -14.72
N THR A 91 6.00 -4.14 -13.58
CA THR A 91 6.31 -2.71 -13.51
C THR A 91 7.76 -2.43 -13.91
N LYS A 92 8.65 -3.45 -14.05
CA LYS A 92 10.09 -3.33 -14.39
C LYS A 92 10.59 -1.92 -14.09
N LEU A 93 10.54 -1.56 -12.80
CA LEU A 93 10.71 -0.20 -12.29
C LEU A 93 11.93 0.39 -12.98
N LEU A 94 11.67 1.26 -13.97
CA LEU A 94 12.60 1.77 -14.98
C LEU A 94 14.05 1.72 -14.50
N THR A 95 14.71 0.58 -14.70
CA THR A 95 16.16 0.47 -14.57
C THR A 95 16.72 1.07 -15.85
N THR A 96 16.54 2.37 -16.05
CA THR A 96 17.36 3.14 -16.96
C THR A 96 18.74 3.25 -16.31
N THR A 97 19.54 2.21 -16.55
CA THR A 97 20.99 2.29 -16.60
C THR A 97 21.42 3.14 -17.80
N GLN A 98 21.07 4.42 -17.82
CA GLN A 98 21.73 5.40 -18.66
C GLN A 98 22.30 6.47 -17.74
N LYS A 99 23.55 6.20 -17.31
CA LYS A 99 24.48 7.26 -16.93
C LYS A 99 24.79 8.03 -18.22
N CYS A 100 24.42 9.30 -18.29
CA CYS A 100 25.12 10.25 -19.15
C CYS A 100 26.33 10.80 -18.39
#